data_AF-A0AA86VHN8-F1
#
_entry.id   AF-A0AA86VHN8-F1
#
_cell.length_a   1.000
_cell.length_b   1.000
_cell.length_c   1.000
_cell.angle_alpha   90.00
_cell.angle_beta   90.00
_cell.angle_gamma   90.00
#
_symmetry.space_group_name_H-M   'P 1'
#
loop_
_entity.id
_entity.type
_entity.pdbx_description
1 polymer ?
#
loop_
_entity_poly.entity_id
_entity_poly.type
_entity_poly.pdbx_seq_one_letter_code
_entity_poly.pdbx_strand_id
1 'polypeptide(L)'
;MANSKRFPFLIPFLLFMLHLHVSTAEINGGHNFLFKLRSVLIFTQTVQRKNPSVKTLLSIGGGASDPSTFSTMASQPSSRKSFIDSSIQLARSNNFHGLDLDYEYPSSSSDMQNLGVLIREWRTALFSEARTSGKQVLLLALAAFINSNYYSLNYPIYTGND
;
A
#
# COMPACT_ATOMS: atom_id res chain seq x y z
N MET A 1 -37.55 9.63 15.46
CA MET A 1 -36.98 8.26 15.34
C MET A 1 -37.51 7.63 14.07
N ALA A 2 -36.69 7.53 13.02
CA ALA A 2 -37.01 6.80 11.81
C ALA A 2 -35.72 6.29 11.15
N ASN A 3 -35.71 4.98 10.92
CA ASN A 3 -34.88 4.13 10.07
C ASN A 3 -33.94 4.80 9.04
N SER A 4 -32.69 4.28 8.98
CA SER A 4 -32.18 3.76 7.70
C SER A 4 -31.05 2.74 7.88
N LYS A 5 -31.40 1.49 7.55
CA LYS A 5 -30.63 0.51 6.76
C LYS A 5 -29.23 0.11 7.26
N ARG A 6 -29.21 -1.08 7.86
CA ARG A 6 -28.06 -1.98 7.89
C ARG A 6 -27.49 -2.16 6.47
N PHE A 7 -26.21 -1.87 6.29
CA PHE A 7 -25.43 -2.40 5.18
C PHE A 7 -24.75 -3.69 5.63
N PRO A 8 -25.01 -4.83 4.97
CA PRO A 8 -24.26 -6.05 5.21
C PRO A 8 -23.01 -5.99 4.33
N PHE A 9 -21.83 -5.98 4.95
CA PHE A 9 -20.66 -6.54 4.27
C PHE A 9 -20.05 -7.59 5.18
N LEU A 10 -20.50 -8.82 4.98
CA LEU A 10 -19.70 -10.00 5.29
C LEU A 10 -18.38 -9.85 4.53
N ILE A 11 -17.28 -9.66 5.24
CA ILE A 11 -15.96 -10.00 4.73
C ILE A 11 -15.63 -11.37 5.34
N PRO A 12 -15.84 -12.50 4.65
CA PRO A 12 -15.42 -13.81 5.17
C PRO A 12 -13.92 -14.06 4.96
N PHE A 13 -13.13 -13.00 4.82
CA PHE A 13 -11.71 -13.06 4.57
C PHE A 13 -11.00 -12.21 5.62
N LEU A 14 -10.55 -12.86 6.70
CA LEU A 14 -9.75 -12.18 7.72
C LEU A 14 -8.45 -11.71 7.05
N LEU A 15 -8.38 -10.44 6.67
CA LEU A 15 -7.20 -9.82 6.11
C LEU A 15 -6.26 -9.52 7.27
N PHE A 16 -5.12 -10.20 7.35
CA PHE A 16 -4.13 -9.87 8.38
C PHE A 16 -3.13 -8.88 7.78
N MET A 17 -3.19 -7.65 8.28
CA MET A 17 -2.26 -6.58 7.95
C MET A 17 -1.08 -6.64 8.91
N LEU A 18 0.11 -6.93 8.40
CA LEU A 18 1.33 -6.66 9.15
C LEU A 18 1.73 -5.21 8.84
N HIS A 19 1.62 -4.33 9.83
CA HIS A 19 2.14 -2.97 9.73
C HIS A 19 3.66 -3.04 9.91
N LEU A 20 4.40 -2.86 8.82
CA LEU A 20 5.83 -2.66 8.87
C LEU A 20 6.08 -1.16 8.91
N HIS A 21 6.67 -0.71 10.01
CA HIS A 21 7.39 0.56 10.04
C HIS A 21 8.60 0.42 9.11
N VAL A 22 8.38 0.64 7.82
CA VAL A 22 9.45 0.99 6.90
C VAL A 22 9.74 2.45 7.18
N SER A 23 10.43 2.72 8.30
CA SER A 23 11.20 3.95 8.42
C SER A 23 12.20 3.89 7.29
N THR A 24 11.89 4.62 6.23
CA THR A 24 12.81 5.07 5.20
C THR A 24 13.84 4.01 4.79
N ALA A 25 13.62 3.40 3.64
CA ALA A 25 14.75 3.34 2.72
C ALA A 25 15.31 4.77 2.70
N GLU A 26 16.50 5.00 3.26
CA GLU A 26 17.17 6.29 3.12
C GLU A 26 17.20 6.56 1.62
N ILE A 27 16.42 7.54 1.18
CA ILE A 27 16.52 8.08 -0.17
C ILE A 27 17.78 8.94 -0.16
N ASN A 28 18.94 8.29 -0.17
CA ASN A 28 20.23 8.92 -0.40
C ASN A 28 21.23 7.90 -0.94
N GLY A 29 21.67 8.13 -2.19
CA GLY A 29 22.94 7.67 -2.73
C GLY A 29 23.22 6.15 -2.72
N GLY A 30 22.64 5.42 -3.67
CA GLY A 30 23.36 4.31 -4.31
C GLY A 30 22.84 2.89 -4.10
N HIS A 31 22.07 2.57 -3.06
CA HIS A 31 21.63 1.19 -2.84
C HIS A 31 20.23 1.12 -2.21
N ASN A 32 19.21 0.96 -3.07
CA ASN A 32 17.81 0.80 -2.67
C ASN A 32 17.55 -0.61 -2.14
N PHE A 33 17.86 -0.88 -0.86
CA PHE A 33 17.44 -2.12 -0.21
C PHE A 33 16.49 -1.84 0.95
N LEU A 34 15.30 -2.43 0.86
CA LEU A 34 14.35 -2.52 1.97
C LEU A 34 14.96 -3.42 3.05
N PHE A 35 15.05 -2.91 4.29
CA PHE A 35 15.63 -3.66 5.41
C PHE A 35 14.89 -4.98 5.64
N LYS A 36 15.63 -6.08 5.52
CA LYS A 36 15.13 -7.45 5.60
C LYS A 36 15.04 -7.91 7.05
N LEU A 37 13.98 -7.50 7.77
CA LEU A 37 13.72 -8.03 9.11
C LEU A 37 13.33 -9.52 9.03
N ARG A 38 14.02 -10.41 9.78
CA ARG A 38 13.76 -11.87 9.78
C ARG A 38 12.29 -12.24 10.05
N SER A 39 11.60 -11.42 10.84
CA SER A 39 10.16 -11.59 11.16
C SER A 39 9.26 -11.46 9.93
N VAL A 40 9.63 -10.63 8.96
CA VAL A 40 8.87 -10.39 7.72
C VAL A 40 8.94 -11.59 6.78
N LEU A 41 10.09 -12.26 6.75
CA LEU A 41 10.37 -13.38 5.84
C LEU A 41 9.42 -14.56 6.06
N ILE A 42 9.12 -14.84 7.32
CA ILE A 42 8.34 -16.00 7.74
C ILE A 42 6.92 -15.63 8.15
N PHE A 43 6.54 -14.35 8.09
CA PHE A 43 5.28 -13.86 8.60
C PHE A 43 4.10 -14.61 7.96
N THR A 44 4.00 -14.55 6.62
CA THR A 44 2.91 -15.19 5.89
C THR A 44 2.84 -16.69 6.15
N GLN A 45 3.99 -17.38 6.11
CA GLN A 45 4.05 -18.81 6.38
C GLN A 45 3.59 -19.14 7.80
N THR A 46 3.96 -18.32 8.78
CA THR A 46 3.63 -18.53 10.19
C THR A 46 2.12 -18.40 10.43
N VAL A 47 1.48 -17.36 9.89
CA VAL A 47 0.02 -17.18 10.06
C VAL A 47 -0.78 -18.21 9.27
N GLN A 48 -0.28 -18.64 8.10
CA GLN A 48 -0.92 -19.67 7.29
C GLN A 48 -0.89 -21.06 7.91
N ARG A 49 0.07 -21.36 8.80
CA ARG A 49 0.05 -22.62 9.58
C ARG A 49 -1.21 -22.77 10.43
N LYS A 50 -1.79 -21.65 10.89
CA LYS A 50 -3.03 -21.65 11.69
C LYS A 50 -4.27 -21.45 10.83
N ASN A 51 -4.19 -20.64 9.78
CA ASN A 51 -5.28 -20.44 8.83
C ASN A 51 -4.74 -20.43 7.40
N PRO A 52 -4.74 -21.56 6.68
CA PRO A 52 -4.18 -21.66 5.33
C PRO A 52 -4.85 -20.74 4.31
N SER A 53 -6.09 -20.30 4.57
CA SER A 53 -6.82 -19.41 3.67
C SER A 53 -6.41 -17.94 3.81
N VAL A 54 -5.73 -17.55 4.90
CA VAL A 54 -5.45 -16.14 5.21
C VAL A 54 -4.60 -15.48 4.12
N LYS A 55 -4.96 -14.24 3.78
CA LYS A 55 -4.18 -13.36 2.90
C LYS A 55 -3.49 -12.30 3.77
N THR A 56 -2.26 -12.00 3.40
CA THR A 56 -1.35 -11.11 4.12
C THR A 56 -0.93 -9.97 3.22
N LEU A 57 -0.94 -8.76 3.75
CA LEU A 57 -0.44 -7.58 3.07
C LEU A 57 0.79 -7.04 3.78
N LEU A 58 1.73 -6.54 2.98
CA LEU A 58 2.89 -5.80 3.44
C LEU A 58 2.52 -4.32 3.48
N SER A 59 2.40 -3.77 4.70
CA SER A 59 2.09 -2.34 4.87
C SER A 59 3.37 -1.52 4.90
N ILE A 60 3.36 -0.36 4.25
CA ILE A 60 4.51 0.54 4.10
C ILE A 60 4.12 1.92 4.63
N GLY A 61 4.73 2.32 5.75
CA GLY A 61 4.53 3.62 6.38
C GLY A 61 4.02 3.51 7.81
N GLY A 62 2.92 4.20 8.10
CA GLY A 62 2.28 4.34 9.40
C GLY A 62 2.73 5.59 10.15
N GLY A 63 1.96 5.99 11.16
CA GLY A 63 2.10 7.27 11.87
C GLY A 63 3.44 7.57 12.56
N ALA A 64 4.37 6.62 12.63
CA ALA A 64 5.75 6.87 13.07
C ALA A 64 6.70 7.25 11.91
N SER A 65 6.23 7.24 10.66
CA SER A 65 7.02 7.55 9.47
C SER A 65 7.00 9.04 9.15
N ASP A 66 8.05 9.54 8.49
CA ASP A 66 8.10 10.92 8.02
C ASP A 66 7.27 11.12 6.74
N PRO A 67 6.16 11.89 6.78
CA PRO A 67 5.32 12.13 5.61
C PRO A 67 6.04 12.87 4.46
N SER A 68 7.12 13.60 4.74
CA SER A 68 7.90 14.32 3.70
C SER A 68 8.65 13.36 2.77
N THR A 69 9.01 12.18 3.27
CA THR A 69 9.65 11.12 2.47
C THR A 69 8.67 10.59 1.41
N PHE A 70 7.41 10.40 1.79
CA PHE A 70 6.36 9.96 0.85
C PHE A 70 6.03 11.04 -0.18
N SER A 71 5.94 12.31 0.24
CA SER A 71 5.77 13.44 -0.68
C SER A 71 6.88 13.46 -1.74
N THR A 72 8.14 13.37 -1.31
CA THR A 72 9.30 13.35 -2.22
C THR A 72 9.25 12.15 -3.17
N MET A 73 9.01 10.94 -2.65
CA MET A 73 8.89 9.73 -3.46
C MET A 73 7.76 9.82 -4.49
N ALA A 74 6.61 10.35 -4.11
CA ALA A 74 5.45 10.46 -5.00
C ALA A 74 5.62 11.55 -6.08
N SER A 75 6.48 12.54 -5.85
CA SER A 75 6.60 13.74 -6.69
C SER A 75 7.17 13.51 -8.10
N GLN A 76 7.99 12.48 -8.33
CA GLN A 76 8.65 12.23 -9.61
C GLN A 76 8.29 10.85 -10.19
N PRO A 77 8.07 10.72 -11.52
CA PRO A 77 7.79 9.42 -12.14
C PRO A 77 8.87 8.36 -11.88
N SER A 78 10.14 8.76 -11.88
CA SER A 78 11.28 7.84 -11.66
C SER A 78 11.34 7.31 -10.23
N SER A 79 11.06 8.16 -9.23
CA SER A 79 11.01 7.75 -7.81
C SER A 79 9.79 6.87 -7.54
N ARG A 80 8.61 7.21 -8.10
CA ARG A 80 7.42 6.35 -8.02
C ARG A 80 7.66 4.99 -8.62
N LYS A 81 8.23 4.93 -9.83
CA LYS A 81 8.57 3.66 -10.48
C LYS A 81 9.51 2.81 -9.62
N SER A 82 10.56 3.41 -9.07
CA SER A 82 11.54 2.70 -8.22
C SER A 82 10.88 2.16 -6.94
N PHE A 83 10.00 2.94 -6.32
CA PHE A 83 9.21 2.52 -5.16
C PHE A 83 8.26 1.37 -5.51
N ILE A 84 7.50 1.49 -6.59
CA ILE A 84 6.57 0.46 -7.06
C ILE A 84 7.31 -0.85 -7.34
N ASP A 85 8.38 -0.82 -8.14
CA ASP A 85 9.12 -2.02 -8.54
C ASP A 85 9.73 -2.74 -7.31
N SER A 86 10.33 -1.98 -6.40
CA SER A 86 10.93 -2.54 -5.18
C SER A 86 9.89 -3.10 -4.20
N SER A 87 8.74 -2.44 -4.05
CA SER A 87 7.64 -2.93 -3.19
C SER A 87 7.07 -4.27 -3.70
N ILE A 88 6.88 -4.40 -5.02
CA ILE A 88 6.42 -5.64 -5.67
C ILE A 88 7.44 -6.75 -5.45
N GLN A 89 8.72 -6.47 -5.71
CA GLN A 89 9.79 -7.43 -5.50
C GLN A 89 9.83 -7.93 -4.05
N LEU A 90 9.67 -7.03 -3.08
CA LEU A 90 9.67 -7.40 -1.66
C LEU A 90 8.44 -8.22 -1.29
N ALA A 91 7.24 -7.82 -1.73
CA ALA A 91 6.02 -8.59 -1.47
C ALA A 91 6.14 -10.03 -2.02
N ARG A 92 6.60 -10.17 -3.26
CA ARG A 92 6.78 -11.49 -3.90
C ARG A 92 7.84 -12.33 -3.21
N SER A 93 8.99 -11.74 -2.88
CA SER A 93 10.10 -12.45 -2.23
C SER A 93 9.74 -12.98 -0.84
N ASN A 94 8.71 -12.42 -0.21
CA ASN A 94 8.26 -12.77 1.14
C ASN A 94 6.85 -13.39 1.16
N ASN A 95 6.35 -13.85 0.01
CA ASN A 95 5.04 -14.50 -0.14
C ASN A 95 3.86 -13.67 0.36
N PHE A 96 3.94 -12.34 0.36
CA PHE A 96 2.77 -11.51 0.61
C PHE A 96 1.79 -11.60 -0.55
N HIS A 97 0.52 -11.42 -0.22
CA HIS A 97 -0.59 -11.44 -1.16
C HIS A 97 -0.99 -10.04 -1.62
N GLY A 98 -0.42 -9.01 -1.02
CA GLY A 98 -0.63 -7.63 -1.43
C GLY A 98 0.26 -6.64 -0.70
N LEU A 99 0.02 -5.39 -1.03
CA LEU A 99 0.71 -4.21 -0.54
C LEU A 99 -0.34 -3.26 0.05
N ASP A 100 0.03 -2.60 1.14
CA ASP A 100 -0.78 -1.59 1.80
C ASP A 100 0.05 -0.32 1.97
N LEU A 101 -0.47 0.82 1.50
CA LEU A 101 0.18 2.11 1.68
C LEU A 101 -0.42 2.81 2.90
N ASP A 102 0.44 3.18 3.83
CA ASP A 102 0.05 3.87 5.05
C ASP A 102 0.76 5.23 5.12
N TYR A 103 0.44 6.09 4.15
CA TYR A 103 0.97 7.45 4.06
C TYR A 103 0.09 8.39 4.89
N GLU A 104 0.56 8.69 6.11
CA GLU A 104 -0.17 9.51 7.08
C GLU A 104 0.49 10.89 7.34
N TYR A 105 0.04 11.97 6.72
CA TYR A 105 -0.91 12.06 5.60
C TYR A 105 -0.36 13.02 4.53
N PRO A 106 -0.85 12.95 3.27
CA PRO A 106 -0.58 13.98 2.27
C PRO A 106 -0.91 15.37 2.79
N SER A 107 0.03 16.31 2.65
CA SER A 107 -0.03 17.62 3.32
C SER A 107 -0.43 18.77 2.40
N SER A 108 -0.53 18.51 1.10
CA SER A 108 -0.87 19.50 0.08
C SER A 108 -1.73 18.92 -1.04
N SER A 109 -2.37 19.79 -1.82
CA SER A 109 -3.11 19.37 -3.03
C SER A 109 -2.19 18.68 -4.05
N SER A 110 -0.92 19.08 -4.11
CA SER A 110 0.10 18.41 -4.93
C SER A 110 0.36 16.99 -4.43
N ASP A 111 0.51 16.80 -3.11
CA ASP A 111 0.70 15.46 -2.52
C ASP A 111 -0.51 14.56 -2.80
N MET A 112 -1.74 15.10 -2.71
CA MET A 112 -2.97 14.35 -3.03
C MET A 112 -3.01 13.93 -4.50
N GLN A 113 -2.65 14.82 -5.43
CA GLN A 113 -2.57 14.50 -6.85
C GLN A 113 -1.49 13.44 -7.13
N ASN A 114 -0.31 13.60 -6.53
CA ASN A 114 0.80 12.67 -6.66
C ASN A 114 0.48 11.29 -6.07
N LEU A 115 -0.25 11.23 -4.96
CA LEU A 115 -0.79 9.99 -4.40
C LEU A 115 -1.72 9.30 -5.41
N GLY A 116 -2.62 10.04 -6.05
CA GLY A 116 -3.52 9.50 -7.06
C GLY A 116 -2.78 8.90 -8.26
N VAL A 117 -1.75 9.60 -8.74
CA VAL A 117 -0.88 9.12 -9.82
C VAL A 117 -0.11 7.86 -9.38
N LEU A 118 0.47 7.88 -8.17
CA LEU A 118 1.18 6.73 -7.60
C LEU A 118 0.30 5.49 -7.54
N ILE A 119 -0.91 5.58 -6.99
CA ILE A 119 -1.82 4.42 -6.88
C ILE A 119 -2.21 3.87 -8.27
N ARG A 120 -2.40 4.74 -9.27
CA ARG A 120 -2.70 4.33 -10.64
C ARG A 120 -1.54 3.60 -11.30
N GLU A 121 -0.34 4.15 -11.19
CA GLU A 121 0.88 3.54 -11.72
C GLU A 121 1.16 2.21 -11.01
N TRP A 122 0.99 2.16 -9.69
CA TRP A 122 1.18 0.95 -8.90
C TRP A 122 0.22 -0.15 -9.33
N ARG A 123 -1.08 0.16 -9.41
CA ARG A 123 -2.09 -0.78 -9.91
C ARG A 123 -1.73 -1.33 -11.29
N THR A 124 -1.30 -0.45 -12.20
CA THR A 124 -0.88 -0.85 -13.56
C THR A 124 0.30 -1.82 -13.52
N ALA A 125 1.32 -1.52 -12.71
CA ALA A 125 2.48 -2.39 -12.54
C ALA A 125 2.12 -3.75 -11.93
N LEU A 126 1.17 -3.81 -10.99
CA LEU A 126 0.68 -5.07 -10.41
C LEU A 126 0.01 -5.98 -11.46
N PHE A 127 -0.82 -5.42 -12.34
CA PHE A 127 -1.41 -6.19 -13.45
C PHE A 127 -0.35 -6.65 -14.46
N SER A 128 0.62 -5.78 -14.78
CA SER A 128 1.72 -6.12 -15.68
C SER A 128 2.58 -7.25 -15.11
N GLU A 129 2.97 -7.18 -13.84
CA GLU A 129 3.78 -8.22 -13.19
C GLU A 129 3.04 -9.55 -13.11
N ALA A 130 1.75 -9.54 -12.79
CA ALA A 130 0.93 -10.74 -12.76
C ALA A 130 0.84 -11.41 -14.14
N ARG A 131 0.64 -10.61 -15.20
CA ARG A 131 0.60 -11.10 -16.58
C ARG A 131 1.93 -11.74 -16.99
N THR A 132 3.06 -11.12 -16.65
CA THR A 132 4.39 -11.63 -16.99
C THR A 132 4.78 -12.86 -16.17
N SER A 133 4.42 -12.91 -14.89
CA SER A 133 4.81 -13.99 -13.98
C SER A 133 3.86 -15.19 -13.98
N GLY A 134 2.64 -15.02 -14.50
CA GLY A 134 1.56 -16.02 -14.39
C GLY A 134 0.98 -16.16 -12.98
N LYS A 135 1.35 -15.28 -12.04
CA LYS A 135 0.85 -15.30 -10.65
C LYS A 135 -0.43 -14.47 -10.51
N GLN A 136 -1.19 -14.71 -9.44
CA GLN A 136 -2.32 -13.84 -9.07
C GLN A 136 -1.83 -12.40 -8.81
N VAL A 137 -2.62 -11.42 -9.23
CA VAL A 137 -2.37 -9.99 -8.98
C VAL A 137 -2.28 -9.77 -7.47
N LEU A 138 -1.25 -9.05 -7.02
CA LEU A 138 -1.16 -8.62 -5.62
C LEU A 138 -2.31 -7.66 -5.29
N LEU A 139 -2.89 -7.81 -4.10
CA LEU A 139 -3.86 -6.84 -3.58
C LEU A 139 -3.16 -5.49 -3.35
N LEU A 140 -3.89 -4.40 -3.52
CA LEU A 140 -3.43 -3.05 -3.19
C LEU A 140 -4.45 -2.41 -2.26
N ALA A 141 -3.98 -1.97 -1.09
CA ALA A 141 -4.75 -1.27 -0.09
C ALA A 141 -4.09 0.09 0.23
N LEU A 142 -4.88 0.97 0.84
CA LEU A 142 -4.47 2.29 1.28
C LEU A 142 -5.15 2.54 2.63
N ALA A 143 -4.36 2.75 3.68
CA ALA A 143 -4.85 3.37 4.90
C ALA A 143 -5.07 4.86 4.63
N ALA A 144 -6.28 5.33 4.91
CA ALA A 144 -6.72 6.69 4.62
C ALA A 144 -7.36 7.31 5.85
N PHE A 145 -7.38 8.64 5.88
CA PHE A 145 -8.11 9.38 6.90
C PHE A 145 -9.60 9.00 6.90
N ILE A 146 -10.23 9.08 8.08
CA ILE A 146 -11.64 8.68 8.27
C ILE A 146 -12.61 9.43 7.33
N ASN A 147 -12.26 10.64 6.91
CA ASN A 147 -13.00 11.43 5.94
C ASN A 147 -12.21 11.54 4.63
N SER A 148 -12.91 11.48 3.49
CA SER A 148 -12.32 11.74 2.16
C SER A 148 -11.79 13.17 2.01
N ASN A 149 -12.24 14.08 2.87
CA ASN A 149 -11.72 15.43 3.03
C ASN A 149 -10.85 15.50 4.29
N TYR A 150 -9.54 15.63 4.09
CA TYR A 150 -8.56 15.86 5.14
C TYR A 150 -8.26 17.36 5.22
N TYR A 151 -9.00 18.08 6.08
CA TYR A 151 -8.83 19.53 6.30
C TYR A 151 -8.77 20.36 5.00
N SER A 152 -9.76 20.19 4.11
CA SER A 152 -9.86 20.82 2.78
C SER A 152 -9.03 20.17 1.66
N LEU A 153 -8.25 19.12 1.96
CA LEU A 153 -7.60 18.29 0.96
C LEU A 153 -8.45 17.08 0.63
N ASN A 154 -8.84 16.91 -0.63
CA ASN A 154 -9.63 15.76 -1.06
C ASN A 154 -8.71 14.62 -1.48
N TYR A 155 -8.95 13.42 -0.95
CA TYR A 155 -8.34 12.22 -1.47
C TYR A 155 -8.71 12.03 -2.96
N PRO A 156 -7.81 11.49 -3.79
CA PRO A 156 -8.03 11.27 -5.22
C PRO A 156 -8.97 10.08 -5.47
N ILE A 157 -10.25 10.26 -5.12
CA ILE A 157 -11.30 9.26 -5.31
C ILE A 157 -11.88 9.46 -6.71
N TYR A 158 -11.59 8.52 -7.62
CA TYR A 158 -12.31 8.43 -8.89
C TYR A 158 -13.68 7.79 -8.65
N THR A 159 -14.72 8.62 -8.65
CA THR A 159 -16.08 8.16 -8.95
C THR A 159 -16.16 8.11 -10.47
N GLY A 160 -16.37 6.94 -11.09
CA GLY A 160 -16.18 6.73 -12.55
C GLY A 160 -17.13 7.49 -13.49
N ASN A 161 -17.33 8.79 -13.28
CA ASN A 161 -18.16 9.71 -14.03
C ASN A 161 -17.35 10.82 -14.75
N ASP A 162 -16.01 10.78 -14.68
CA ASP A 162 -15.10 11.74 -15.32
C ASP A 162 -14.21 11.04 -16.37
#